data_AF-A0A2M8Q396-F1
#
_entry.id   AF-A0A2M8Q396-F1
#
_cell.length_a   1.000
_cell.length_b   1.000
_cell.length_c   1.000
_cell.angle_alpha   90.00
_cell.angle_beta   90.00
_cell.angle_gamma   90.00
#
_symmetry.space_group_name_H-M   'P 1'
#
loop_
_entity.id
_entity.type
_entity.pdbx_description
1 polymer ?
#
loop_
_entity_poly.entity_id
_entity_poly.type
_entity_poly.pdbx_seq_one_letter_code
_entity_poly.pdbx_strand_id
1 'polypeptide(L)'
;MRISELFRYFIIISLLVACSTSQSEEAVADHVATHLSRTIEAYQSAQSLWDRLLEGETVSCAETFDAPPPLVLTQEELQQAPQSIKVQQPLNDAIQDIQQLLLMWELECQNEQPFVALERVRIAQDYLQSARVALEQAIQAWYVWQP
;
A
#
# COMPACT_ATOMS: atom_id res chain seq x y z
N MET A 1 23.63 53.75 11.20
CA MET A 1 22.41 52.94 11.38
C MET A 1 22.35 51.95 10.22
N ARG A 2 22.67 50.68 10.48
CA ARG A 2 22.94 49.62 9.49
C ARG A 2 21.62 48.87 9.20
N ILE A 3 21.03 49.04 8.02
CA ILE A 3 19.80 48.31 7.59
C ILE A 3 20.07 47.47 6.30
N SER A 4 21.30 47.46 5.76
CA SER A 4 21.60 46.77 4.48
C SER A 4 22.10 45.32 4.61
N GLU A 5 22.40 44.83 5.81
CA GLU A 5 23.01 43.50 6.03
C GLU A 5 21.98 42.38 6.30
N LEU A 6 20.73 42.72 6.64
CA LEU A 6 19.70 41.71 6.99
C LEU A 6 19.01 41.09 5.77
N PHE A 7 19.06 41.73 4.59
CA PHE A 7 18.39 41.21 3.38
C PHE A 7 19.21 40.16 2.62
N ARG A 8 20.54 40.11 2.81
CA ARG A 8 21.40 39.10 2.15
C ARG A 8 21.37 37.73 2.81
N TYR A 9 21.08 37.66 4.12
CA TYR A 9 20.93 36.39 4.82
C TYR A 9 19.62 35.67 4.51
N PHE A 10 18.56 36.41 4.17
CA PHE A 10 17.25 35.82 3.89
C PHE A 10 17.23 35.01 2.59
N ILE A 11 17.99 35.44 1.57
CA ILE A 11 18.00 34.79 0.24
C ILE A 11 18.82 33.48 0.26
N ILE A 12 19.86 33.38 1.09
CA ILE A 12 20.71 32.19 1.18
C ILE A 12 20.04 31.09 2.01
N ILE A 13 19.26 31.44 3.03
CA ILE A 13 18.51 30.47 3.85
C ILE A 13 17.35 29.85 3.04
N SER A 14 16.68 30.62 2.17
CA SER A 14 15.57 30.10 1.35
C SER A 14 16.00 29.05 0.32
N LEU A 15 17.24 29.06 -0.15
CA LEU A 15 17.76 28.09 -1.12
C LEU A 15 18.19 26.76 -0.48
N LEU A 16 18.66 26.79 0.77
CA LEU A 16 19.07 25.57 1.50
C LEU A 16 17.87 24.78 2.02
N VAL A 17 16.81 25.46 2.48
CA VAL A 17 15.59 24.80 2.98
C VAL A 17 14.85 24.07 1.85
N ALA A 18 14.76 24.68 0.67
CA ALA A 18 14.09 24.07 -0.49
C ALA A 18 14.79 22.78 -0.97
N CYS A 19 16.11 22.69 -0.83
CA CYS A 19 16.89 21.52 -1.24
C CYS A 19 16.84 20.38 -0.21
N SER A 20 16.66 20.68 1.08
CA SER A 20 16.47 19.65 2.12
C SER A 20 15.06 19.08 2.13
N THR A 21 14.03 19.89 1.83
CA THR A 21 12.63 19.44 1.80
C THR A 21 12.33 18.52 0.62
N SER A 22 12.94 18.79 -0.55
CA SER A 22 12.75 17.91 -1.72
C SER A 22 13.34 16.53 -1.51
N GLN A 23 14.51 16.44 -0.86
CA GLN A 23 15.16 15.16 -0.57
C GLN A 23 14.39 14.34 0.48
N SER A 24 13.71 15.01 1.43
CA SER A 24 12.85 14.32 2.39
C SER A 24 11.52 13.87 1.78
N GLU A 25 10.91 14.66 0.89
CA GLU A 25 9.66 14.28 0.21
C GLU A 25 9.88 13.08 -0.73
N GLU A 26 11.01 13.06 -1.45
CA GLU A 26 11.43 11.94 -2.30
C GLU A 26 11.60 10.65 -1.50
N ALA A 27 12.21 10.72 -0.30
CA ALA A 27 12.35 9.56 0.58
C ALA A 27 10.99 8.99 1.05
N VAL A 28 10.01 9.86 1.36
CA VAL A 28 8.64 9.42 1.67
C VAL A 28 7.99 8.81 0.43
N ALA A 29 8.20 9.40 -0.75
CA ALA A 29 7.69 8.89 -2.01
C ALA A 29 8.22 7.49 -2.33
N ASP A 30 9.52 7.26 -2.17
CA ASP A 30 10.15 5.95 -2.35
C ASP A 30 9.60 4.90 -1.37
N HIS A 31 9.37 5.30 -0.12
CA HIS A 31 8.78 4.43 0.88
C HIS A 31 7.34 4.03 0.52
N VAL A 32 6.53 4.98 0.06
CA VAL A 32 5.16 4.73 -0.44
C VAL A 32 5.17 3.88 -1.71
N ALA A 33 6.03 4.18 -2.68
CA ALA A 33 6.15 3.43 -3.93
C ALA A 33 6.53 1.97 -3.67
N THR A 34 7.46 1.73 -2.75
CA THR A 34 7.86 0.39 -2.33
C THR A 34 6.69 -0.37 -1.72
N HIS A 35 5.91 0.26 -0.85
CA HIS A 35 4.72 -0.37 -0.27
C HIS A 35 3.65 -0.64 -1.34
N LEU A 36 3.39 0.30 -2.24
CA LEU A 36 2.43 0.14 -3.32
C LEU A 36 2.80 -1.05 -4.23
N SER A 37 4.07 -1.17 -4.62
CA SER A 37 4.55 -2.29 -5.43
C SER A 37 4.34 -3.64 -4.74
N ARG A 38 4.71 -3.75 -3.46
CA ARG A 38 4.51 -4.98 -2.68
C ARG A 38 3.03 -5.34 -2.55
N THR A 39 2.16 -4.36 -2.32
CA THR A 39 0.72 -4.60 -2.24
C THR A 39 0.14 -5.05 -3.59
N ILE A 40 0.63 -4.53 -4.72
CA ILE A 40 0.23 -5.00 -6.06
C ILE A 40 0.62 -6.47 -6.26
N GLU A 41 1.86 -6.85 -5.91
CA GLU A 41 2.34 -8.23 -6.01
C GLU A 41 1.54 -9.19 -5.10
N ALA A 42 1.27 -8.76 -3.86
CA ALA A 42 0.45 -9.52 -2.91
C ALA A 42 -0.99 -9.71 -3.42
N TYR A 43 -1.60 -8.65 -3.96
CA TYR A 43 -2.94 -8.70 -4.57
C TYR A 43 -3.00 -9.70 -5.73
N GLN A 44 -2.03 -9.63 -6.66
CA GLN A 44 -1.98 -10.54 -7.82
C GLN A 44 -1.81 -12.01 -7.39
N SER A 45 -0.98 -12.25 -6.38
CA SER A 45 -0.76 -13.59 -5.82
C SER A 45 -2.02 -14.13 -5.14
N ALA A 46 -2.69 -13.30 -4.33
CA ALA A 46 -3.96 -13.65 -3.70
C ALA A 46 -5.04 -13.93 -4.74
N GLN A 47 -5.19 -13.05 -5.75
CA GLN A 47 -6.14 -13.22 -6.84
C GLN A 47 -5.91 -14.54 -7.58
N SER A 48 -4.66 -14.82 -7.99
CA SER A 48 -4.34 -16.06 -8.69
C SER A 48 -4.68 -17.31 -7.89
N LEU A 49 -4.41 -17.31 -6.57
CA LEU A 49 -4.74 -18.43 -5.69
C LEU A 49 -6.26 -18.66 -5.62
N TRP A 50 -7.02 -17.60 -5.34
CA TRP A 50 -8.47 -17.70 -5.14
C TRP A 50 -9.25 -17.92 -6.44
N ASP A 51 -8.76 -17.44 -7.58
CA ASP A 51 -9.36 -17.71 -8.90
C ASP A 51 -9.20 -19.18 -9.28
N ARG A 52 -8.04 -19.80 -9.01
CA ARG A 52 -7.84 -21.24 -9.21
C ARG A 52 -8.80 -22.09 -8.35
N LEU A 53 -9.03 -21.68 -7.10
CA LEU A 53 -10.04 -22.33 -6.25
C LEU A 53 -11.47 -22.17 -6.81
N LEU A 54 -11.79 -21.00 -7.37
CA LEU A 54 -13.07 -20.75 -8.03
C LEU A 54 -13.27 -21.63 -9.27
N GLU A 55 -12.20 -21.88 -10.02
CA GLU A 55 -12.17 -22.78 -11.16
C GLU A 55 -12.22 -24.27 -10.76
N GLY A 56 -12.16 -24.57 -9.46
CA GLY A 56 -12.23 -25.92 -8.90
C GLY A 56 -10.89 -26.65 -8.88
N GLU A 57 -9.77 -25.94 -9.04
CA GLU A 57 -8.45 -26.55 -8.91
C GLU A 57 -8.16 -26.97 -7.46
N THR A 58 -7.36 -28.02 -7.31
CA THR A 58 -6.76 -28.37 -6.03
C THR A 58 -5.49 -27.56 -5.82
N VAL A 59 -5.50 -26.65 -4.86
CA VAL A 59 -4.36 -25.81 -4.49
C VAL A 59 -3.72 -26.36 -3.22
N SER A 60 -2.39 -26.46 -3.18
CA SER A 60 -1.68 -26.97 -2.01
C SER A 60 -1.61 -25.90 -0.92
N CYS A 61 -1.75 -26.29 0.35
CA CYS A 61 -1.50 -25.40 1.49
C CYS A 61 -0.04 -24.93 1.65
N ALA A 62 0.89 -25.48 0.88
CA ALA A 62 2.24 -24.93 0.75
C ALA A 62 2.27 -23.69 -0.17
N GLU A 63 1.27 -23.53 -1.04
CA GLU A 63 1.07 -22.31 -1.82
C GLU A 63 0.44 -21.27 -0.91
N THR A 64 1.07 -20.11 -0.80
CA THR A 64 0.62 -18.99 0.03
C THR A 64 1.09 -17.70 -0.63
N PHE A 65 0.67 -16.56 -0.08
CA PHE A 65 1.12 -15.24 -0.48
C PHE A 65 1.48 -14.41 0.75
N ASP A 66 2.35 -13.42 0.56
CA ASP A 66 2.78 -12.53 1.63
C ASP A 66 1.95 -11.24 1.60
N ALA A 67 1.18 -10.99 2.65
CA ALA A 67 0.43 -9.75 2.79
C ALA A 67 1.30 -8.72 3.53
N PRO A 68 1.62 -7.56 2.90
CA PRO A 68 2.46 -6.56 3.56
C PRO A 68 1.78 -6.00 4.82
N PRO A 69 2.55 -5.49 5.79
CA PRO A 69 1.99 -4.75 6.92
C PRO A 69 1.39 -3.41 6.45
N PRO A 70 0.50 -2.79 7.23
CA PRO A 70 -0.01 -1.45 6.92
C PRO A 70 1.14 -0.43 6.81
N LEU A 71 1.04 0.47 5.82
CA LEU A 71 1.94 1.61 5.69
C LEU A 71 1.67 2.59 6.84
N VAL A 72 2.68 2.79 7.68
CA VAL A 72 2.66 3.76 8.78
C VAL A 72 3.63 4.88 8.46
N LEU A 73 3.08 6.05 8.12
CA LEU A 73 3.83 7.30 8.02
C LEU A 73 3.80 8.03 9.37
N THR A 74 4.96 8.53 9.78
CA THR A 74 5.11 9.38 10.96
C THR A 74 4.50 10.76 10.71
N GLN A 75 4.26 11.51 11.80
CA GLN A 75 3.80 12.90 11.70
C GLN A 75 4.79 13.80 10.95
N GLU A 76 6.09 13.53 11.07
CA GLU A 76 7.13 14.26 10.36
C GLU A 76 7.06 14.00 8.85
N GLU A 77 6.95 12.73 8.43
CA GLU A 77 6.79 12.35 7.02
C GLU A 77 5.50 12.93 6.41
N LEU A 78 4.41 12.96 7.16
CA LEU A 78 3.15 13.58 6.73
C LEU A 78 3.26 15.10 6.58
N GLN A 79 4.10 15.78 7.38
CA GLN A 79 4.38 17.20 7.20
C GLN A 79 5.27 17.46 5.99
N GLN A 80 6.24 16.58 5.73
CA GLN A 80 7.15 16.66 4.59
C GLN A 80 6.44 16.35 3.27
N ALA A 81 5.50 15.41 3.27
CA ALA A 81 4.75 15.00 2.08
C ALA A 81 3.23 14.93 2.36
N PRO A 82 2.52 16.06 2.51
CA PRO A 82 1.11 16.05 2.91
C PRO A 82 0.17 15.32 1.94
N GLN A 83 0.53 15.20 0.65
CA GLN A 83 -0.27 14.47 -0.32
C GLN A 83 -0.19 12.95 -0.12
N SER A 84 0.85 12.43 0.53
CA SER A 84 1.01 11.00 0.82
C SER A 84 -0.17 10.40 1.59
N ILE A 85 -0.87 11.21 2.41
CA ILE A 85 -2.07 10.76 3.15
C ILE A 85 -3.18 10.26 2.22
N LYS A 86 -3.29 10.82 1.01
CA LYS A 86 -4.29 10.42 0.01
C LYS A 86 -3.95 9.08 -0.62
N VAL A 87 -2.68 8.67 -0.58
CA VAL A 87 -2.23 7.33 -1.01
C VAL A 87 -2.34 6.35 0.15
N GLN A 88 -1.92 6.76 1.35
CA GLN A 88 -1.83 5.91 2.54
C GLN A 88 -3.16 5.25 2.90
N GLN A 89 -4.26 6.01 2.95
CA GLN A 89 -5.55 5.47 3.36
C GLN A 89 -6.05 4.35 2.43
N PRO A 90 -6.26 4.59 1.12
CA PRO A 90 -6.72 3.53 0.21
C PRO A 90 -5.70 2.38 0.09
N LEU A 91 -4.40 2.64 0.23
CA LEU A 91 -3.40 1.58 0.24
C LEU A 91 -3.58 0.66 1.47
N ASN A 92 -3.80 1.23 2.65
CA ASN A 92 -4.03 0.45 3.87
C ASN A 92 -5.37 -0.30 3.85
N ASP A 93 -6.40 0.27 3.23
CA ASP A 93 -7.67 -0.43 3.01
C ASP A 93 -7.46 -1.67 2.12
N ALA A 94 -6.70 -1.55 1.02
CA ALA A 94 -6.34 -2.69 0.18
C ALA A 94 -5.51 -3.74 0.92
N ILE A 95 -4.54 -3.31 1.74
CA ILE A 95 -3.71 -4.20 2.55
C ILE A 95 -4.57 -4.99 3.54
N GLN A 96 -5.52 -4.34 4.20
CA GLN A 96 -6.42 -4.98 5.15
C GLN A 96 -7.20 -6.13 4.48
N ASP A 97 -7.77 -5.90 3.30
CA ASP A 97 -8.53 -6.93 2.59
C ASP A 97 -7.63 -8.09 2.13
N ILE A 98 -6.40 -7.82 1.69
CA ILE A 98 -5.40 -8.85 1.35
C ILE A 98 -5.01 -9.67 2.58
N GLN A 99 -4.86 -9.04 3.76
CA GLN A 99 -4.62 -9.75 5.01
C GLN A 99 -5.81 -10.63 5.42
N GLN A 100 -7.05 -10.19 5.18
CA GLN A 100 -8.22 -11.05 5.41
C GLN A 100 -8.24 -12.26 4.49
N LEU A 101 -7.88 -12.09 3.22
CA LEU A 101 -7.73 -13.19 2.27
C LEU A 101 -6.68 -14.20 2.73
N LEU A 102 -5.53 -13.72 3.24
CA LEU A 102 -4.47 -14.59 3.73
C LEU A 102 -4.95 -15.39 4.94
N LEU A 103 -5.55 -14.72 5.91
CA LEU A 103 -6.11 -15.36 7.10
C LEU A 103 -7.17 -16.41 6.73
N MET A 104 -8.03 -16.11 5.75
CA MET A 104 -9.01 -17.07 5.26
C MET A 104 -8.35 -18.31 4.68
N TRP A 105 -7.29 -18.14 3.87
CA TRP A 105 -6.56 -19.26 3.31
C TRP A 105 -5.88 -20.11 4.39
N GLU A 106 -5.24 -19.47 5.37
CA GLU A 106 -4.63 -20.15 6.51
C GLU A 106 -5.65 -20.98 7.31
N LEU A 107 -6.88 -20.46 7.49
CA LEU A 107 -7.96 -21.17 8.16
C LEU A 107 -8.46 -22.37 7.34
N GLU A 108 -8.61 -22.23 6.02
CA GLU A 108 -8.96 -23.36 5.16
C GLU A 108 -7.88 -24.44 5.17
N CYS A 109 -6.61 -24.05 5.26
CA CYS A 109 -5.49 -24.99 5.36
C CYS A 109 -5.34 -25.70 6.70
N GLN A 110 -5.99 -25.20 7.75
CA GLN A 110 -6.12 -25.89 9.04
C GLN A 110 -7.34 -26.81 9.10
N ASN A 111 -8.24 -26.70 8.12
CA ASN A 111 -9.44 -27.52 8.06
C ASN A 111 -9.11 -28.93 7.55
N GLU A 112 -9.74 -29.96 8.12
CA GLU A 112 -9.57 -31.35 7.69
C GLU A 112 -10.34 -31.67 6.40
N GLN A 113 -11.19 -30.74 5.94
CA GLN A 113 -11.95 -30.91 4.71
C GLN A 113 -11.02 -30.82 3.49
N PRO A 114 -11.13 -31.76 2.53
CA PRO A 114 -10.25 -31.80 1.36
C PRO A 114 -10.57 -30.72 0.31
N PHE A 115 -11.62 -29.91 0.51
CA PHE A 115 -12.07 -28.90 -0.45
C PHE A 115 -12.48 -27.62 0.27
N VAL A 116 -12.21 -26.48 -0.37
CA VAL A 116 -12.71 -25.17 0.06
C VAL A 116 -14.18 -25.02 -0.38
N ALA A 117 -15.05 -24.64 0.55
CA ALA A 117 -16.46 -24.45 0.24
C ALA A 117 -16.67 -23.27 -0.74
N LEU A 118 -17.56 -23.43 -1.72
CA LEU A 118 -17.86 -22.37 -2.71
C LEU A 118 -18.26 -21.03 -2.06
N GLU A 119 -18.96 -21.08 -0.93
CA GLU A 119 -19.33 -19.88 -0.18
C GLU A 119 -18.11 -19.13 0.36
N ARG A 120 -17.07 -19.85 0.79
CA ARG A 120 -15.81 -19.23 1.21
C ARG A 120 -15.13 -18.52 0.04
N VAL A 121 -15.10 -19.17 -1.13
CA VAL A 121 -14.53 -18.60 -2.34
C VAL A 121 -15.27 -17.33 -2.74
N ARG A 122 -16.61 -17.28 -2.61
CA ARG A 122 -17.39 -16.06 -2.87
C ARG A 122 -17.02 -14.91 -1.93
N ILE A 123 -16.90 -15.19 -0.63
CA ILE A 123 -16.44 -14.20 0.36
C ILE A 123 -15.04 -13.69 -0.02
N ALA A 124 -14.15 -14.57 -0.48
CA ALA A 124 -12.83 -14.16 -0.95
C ALA A 124 -12.92 -13.27 -2.20
N GLN A 125 -13.84 -13.54 -3.13
CA GLN A 125 -14.06 -12.68 -4.29
C GLN A 125 -14.57 -11.29 -3.90
N ASP A 126 -15.37 -11.16 -2.84
CA ASP A 126 -15.79 -9.86 -2.31
C ASP A 126 -14.59 -9.06 -1.75
N TYR A 127 -13.71 -9.71 -0.98
CA TYR A 127 -12.47 -9.08 -0.51
C TYR A 127 -11.51 -8.73 -1.65
N LEU A 128 -11.35 -9.59 -2.65
CA LEU A 128 -10.54 -9.30 -3.84
C LEU A 128 -11.08 -8.09 -4.60
N GLN A 129 -12.40 -7.99 -4.73
CA GLN A 129 -13.03 -6.86 -5.39
C GLN A 129 -12.84 -5.56 -4.60
N SER A 130 -12.99 -5.60 -3.28
CA SER A 130 -12.77 -4.46 -2.39
C SER A 130 -11.30 -4.01 -2.43
N ALA A 131 -10.36 -4.96 -2.28
CA ALA A 131 -8.92 -4.71 -2.37
C ALA A 131 -8.55 -4.07 -3.72
N ARG A 132 -9.12 -4.55 -4.82
CA ARG A 132 -8.89 -3.99 -6.16
C ARG A 132 -9.29 -2.52 -6.22
N VAL A 133 -10.50 -2.20 -5.77
CA VAL A 133 -11.03 -0.82 -5.80
C VAL A 133 -10.16 0.11 -4.97
N ALA A 134 -9.78 -0.32 -3.77
CA ALA A 134 -8.90 0.45 -2.89
C ALA A 134 -7.50 0.63 -3.51
N LEU A 135 -6.94 -0.42 -4.11
CA LEU A 135 -5.65 -0.36 -4.78
C LEU A 135 -5.66 0.56 -6.01
N GLU A 136 -6.72 0.53 -6.82
CA GLU A 136 -6.91 1.46 -7.93
C GLU A 136 -6.97 2.92 -7.45
N GLN A 137 -7.64 3.19 -6.32
CA GLN A 137 -7.67 4.52 -5.70
C GLN A 137 -6.29 4.96 -5.21
N ALA A 138 -5.53 4.07 -4.57
CA ALA A 138 -4.17 4.34 -4.12
C ALA A 138 -3.24 4.63 -5.30
N ILE A 139 -3.31 3.84 -6.37
CA ILE A 139 -2.56 4.04 -7.61
C ILE A 139 -2.92 5.39 -8.24
N GLN A 140 -4.21 5.73 -8.31
CA GLN A 140 -4.65 7.01 -8.87
C GLN A 140 -4.15 8.19 -8.03
N ALA A 141 -4.20 8.10 -6.70
CA ALA A 141 -3.67 9.12 -5.81
C ALA A 141 -2.14 9.26 -5.94
N TRP A 142 -1.43 8.14 -6.10
CA TRP A 142 0.01 8.12 -6.35
C TRP A 142 0.37 8.83 -7.66
N TYR A 143 -0.33 8.52 -8.76
CA TYR A 143 -0.11 9.19 -10.05
C TYR A 143 -0.32 10.70 -10.00
N VAL A 144 -1.28 11.18 -9.19
CA VAL A 144 -1.54 12.61 -9.03
C VAL A 144 -0.45 13.29 -8.19
N TRP A 145 0.11 12.58 -7.21
CA TRP A 145 1.13 13.15 -6.34
C TRP A 145 2.51 13.20 -6.98
N GLN A 146 2.95 12.14 -7.69
CA GLN A 146 4.30 11.93 -8.25
C GLN A 146 5.25 13.14 -8.08
N PRO A 147 6.02 13.18 -6.97
CA PRO A 147 6.85 14.32 -6.62
C PRO A 147 8.01 14.56 -7.59
#